data_AF-A0A919ULE3-F1
#
_entry.id   AF-A0A919ULE3-F1
#
_cell.length_a   1.000
_cell.length_b   1.000
_cell.length_c   1.000
_cell.angle_alpha   90.00
_cell.angle_beta   90.00
_cell.angle_gamma   90.00
#
_symmetry.space_group_name_H-M   'P 1'
#
loop_
_entity.id
_entity.type
_entity.pdbx_description
1 polymer ?
#
loop_
_entity_poly.entity_id
_entity_poly.type
_entity_poly.pdbx_seq_one_letter_code
_entity_poly.pdbx_strand_id
1 'polypeptide(L)' 'MSGELLTFGGQVLVHDNRGELEYLLPGARVVPYDGDLPTLPIRDHPSMASVQWPLRREDFR' A
#
# COMPACT_ATOMS: atom_id res chain seq x y z
N MET A 1 -10.22 9.51 16.75
CA MET A 1 -9.32 8.43 16.30
C MET A 1 -8.23 9.06 15.44
N SER A 2 -7.00 9.11 15.94
CA SER A 2 -5.83 9.41 15.11
C SER A 2 -5.61 8.21 14.19
N GLY A 3 -5.80 8.40 12.88
CA GLY A 3 -5.40 7.40 11.90
C GLY A 3 -3.90 7.57 11.66
N GLU A 4 -3.10 6.58 12.06
CA GLU A 4 -1.67 6.57 11.73
C GLU A 4 -1.47 6.06 10.30
N LEU A 5 -0.55 6.70 9.57
CA LEU A 5 -0.17 6.27 8.24
C LEU A 5 0.72 5.03 8.34
N LEU A 6 0.51 4.07 7.44
CA LEU A 6 1.42 2.94 7.30
C LEU A 6 2.74 3.44 6.71
N THR A 7 3.83 3.13 7.40
CA THR A 7 5.18 3.55 7.02
C THR A 7 6.17 2.40 7.06
N PHE A 8 7.21 2.48 6.23
CA PHE A 8 8.35 1.57 6.24
C PHE A 8 9.62 2.37 6.00
N GLY A 9 10.63 2.19 6.85
CA GLY A 9 11.90 2.95 6.74
C GLY A 9 11.72 4.47 6.85
N GLY A 10 10.65 4.96 7.50
CA GLY A 10 10.32 6.38 7.56
C GLY A 10 9.60 6.94 6.32
N GLN A 11 9.25 6.09 5.36
CA GLN A 11 8.51 6.47 4.16
C GLN A 11 7.05 6.01 4.25
N VAL A 12 6.11 6.83 3.78
CA VAL A 12 4.69 6.50 3.71
C VAL A 12 4.43 5.50 2.58
N LEU A 13 3.74 4.40 2.86
CA LEU A 13 3.37 3.43 1.85
C LEU A 13 2.27 3.98 0.94
N VAL A 14 2.51 3.98 -0.37
CA VAL A 14 1.59 4.54 -1.37
C VAL A 14 1.34 3.58 -2.54
N HIS A 15 0.26 3.81 -3.27
CA HIS A 15 -0.04 3.18 -4.54
C HIS A 15 -0.85 4.13 -5.41
N ASP A 16 -0.70 4.01 -6.73
CA ASP A 16 -1.52 4.71 -7.72
C ASP A 16 -2.94 4.12 -7.92
N ASN A 17 -3.23 2.96 -7.31
CA ASN A 17 -4.48 2.24 -7.44
C ASN A 17 -5.07 1.94 -6.06
N ARG A 18 -6.12 2.68 -5.72
CA ARG A 18 -6.84 2.51 -4.46
C ARG A 18 -7.39 1.10 -4.27
N GLY A 19 -7.97 0.51 -5.33
CA GLY A 19 -8.60 -0.80 -5.25
C GLY A 19 -7.59 -1.91 -4.97
N GLU A 20 -6.37 -1.79 -5.48
CA GLU A 20 -5.29 -2.73 -5.18
C GLU A 20 -4.85 -2.64 -3.72
N LEU A 21 -4.72 -1.42 -3.17
CA LEU A 21 -4.44 -1.25 -1.73
C LEU A 21 -5.55 -1.79 -0.84
N GLU A 22 -6.81 -1.51 -1.17
CA GLU A 22 -7.97 -1.98 -0.40
C GLU A 22 -8.07 -3.51 -0.42
N TYR A 23 -7.67 -4.14 -1.53
CA TYR A 23 -7.62 -5.58 -1.65
C TYR A 23 -6.45 -6.20 -0.88
N LEU A 24 -5.26 -5.62 -0.98
CA LEU A 24 -4.04 -6.15 -0.36
C LEU A 24 -4.02 -5.97 1.16
N LEU A 25 -4.63 -4.89 1.67
CA LEU A 25 -4.63 -4.52 3.08
C LEU A 25 -6.06 -4.54 3.64
N PRO A 26 -6.73 -5.71 3.70
CA PRO A 26 -8.09 -5.80 4.19
C PRO A 26 -8.14 -5.34 5.65
N GLY A 27 -8.89 -4.27 5.91
CA GLY A 27 -9.02 -3.65 7.25
C GLY A 27 -8.23 -2.35 7.43
N ALA A 28 -7.35 -1.99 6.49
CA ALA A 28 -6.72 -0.67 6.47
C ALA A 28 -7.63 0.35 5.75
N ARG A 29 -7.66 1.59 6.25
CA ARG A 29 -8.33 2.70 5.56
C ARG A 29 -7.38 3.29 4.52
N VAL A 30 -7.70 3.12 3.23
CA VAL A 30 -6.98 3.80 2.16
C VAL A 30 -7.48 5.23 2.03
N VAL A 31 -6.57 6.19 1.97
CA VAL A 31 -6.85 7.61 1.80
C VAL A 31 -5.95 8.20 0.70
N PRO A 32 -6.40 9.24 -0.02
CA PRO A 32 -5.49 10.04 -0.84
C PRO A 32 -4.38 10.61 0.05
N TYR A 33 -3.16 10.67 -0.48
CA TYR A 33 -2.01 11.24 0.21
C TYR A 33 -1.41 12.35 -0.64
N ASP A 34 -1.40 13.57 -0.09
CA ASP A 34 -0.86 14.80 -0.69
C ASP A 34 0.18 15.48 0.22
N GLY A 35 0.69 14.73 1.21
CA GLY A 35 1.66 15.25 2.17
C GLY A 35 3.10 15.27 1.65
N ASP A 36 3.96 15.97 2.39
CA ASP A 36 5.37 16.20 2.03
C ASP A 36 6.34 15.12 2.54
N LEU A 37 5.84 14.06 3.21
CA LEU A 37 6.73 13.02 3.70
C LEU A 37 7.24 12.17 2.52
N PRO A 38 8.46 11.65 2.60
CA PRO A 38 8.95 10.65 1.65
C PRO A 38 7.96 9.49 1.49
N THR A 39 7.74 9.06 0.26
CA THR A 39 6.82 7.96 -0.06
C THR A 39 7.59 6.74 -0.56
N LEU A 40 7.01 5.56 -0.36
CA LEU A 40 7.49 4.29 -0.89
C LEU A 40 6.32 3.60 -1.58
N PRO A 41 6.38 3.35 -2.90
CA PRO A 41 5.40 2.52 -3.56
C PRO A 41 5.35 1.15 -2.88
N ILE A 42 4.17 0.68 -2.48
CA ILE A 42 4.03 -0.57 -1.72
C ILE A 42 4.58 -1.80 -2.48
N ARG A 43 4.60 -1.74 -3.82
CA ARG A 43 5.25 -2.75 -4.68
C ARG A 43 6.75 -2.91 -4.45
N ASP A 44 7.42 -1.88 -3.94
CA ASP A 44 8.86 -1.87 -3.66
C ASP A 44 9.15 -2.32 -2.21
N HIS A 45 8.11 -2.60 -1.41
CA HIS A 45 8.26 -3.08 -0.05
C HIS A 45 8.79 -4.54 -0.05
N PRO A 46 9.79 -4.91 0.78
CA PRO A 46 10.38 -6.25 0.76
C PRO A 46 9.36 -7.39 0.96
N SER A 47 8.35 -7.20 1.81
CA SER A 47 7.26 -8.19 1.99
C SER A 47 6.36 -8.36 0.77
N MET A 48 6.45 -7.48 -0.23
CA MET A 48 5.71 -7.54 -1.49
C MET A 48 6.55 -8.09 -2.64
N ALA A 49 7.78 -8.56 -2.38
CA ALA A 49 8.67 -9.07 -3.43
C ALA A 49 8.10 -10.26 -4.22
N SER A 50 7.19 -11.04 -3.63
CA SER A 50 6.49 -12.14 -4.30
C SER A 50 5.16 -11.74 -4.94
N VAL A 51 4.69 -10.51 -4.73
CA VAL A 51 3.42 -10.03 -5.26
C VAL A 51 3.61 -9.59 -6.72
N GLN A 52 2.72 -10.06 -7.59
CA GLN A 52 2.68 -9.65 -9.00
C GLN A 52 1.67 -8.52 -9.17
N TRP A 53 2.00 -7.55 -10.02
CA TRP A 53 1.20 -6.36 -10.26
C TRP A 53 0.86 -6.25 -11.76
N PRO A 54 -0.35 -5.83 -12.17
CA PRO A 54 -1.50 -5.47 -11.32
C PRO A 54 -2.07 -6.68 -10.57
N LEU A 55 -2.70 -6.44 -9.41
CA LEU A 55 -3.21 -7.52 -8.57
C LEU A 55 -4.31 -8.28 -9.30
N ARG A 56 -4.15 -9.60 -9.43
CA ARG A 56 -5.22 -10.47 -9.92
C ARG A 56 -5.79 -11.23 -8.75
N ARG A 57 -7.12 -11.29 -8.67
CA ARG A 57 -7.83 -12.08 -7.64
C ARG A 57 -7.39 -13.55 -7.60
N GLU A 58 -6.86 -14.05 -8.72
CA GLU A 58 -6.35 -15.41 -8.90
C GLU A 58 -5.07 -15.67 -8.09
N ASP A 59 -4.26 -14.64 -7.87
CA ASP A 59 -2.92 -14.74 -7.25
C ASP A 59 -2.97 -14.91 -5.72
N PHE A 60 -4.16 -14.74 -5.11
CA PHE A 60 -4.37 -14.73 -3.65
C PHE A 60 -5.38 -15.79 -3.18
N ARG A 61 -5.48 -16.90 -3.94
CA ARG A 61 -6.34 -18.06 -3.62
C ARG A 61 -5.63 -19.14 -2.80
#